data_AF-A0A329MPS7-F1
#
_entry.id   AF-A0A329MPS7-F1
#
_cell.length_a   1.000
_cell.length_b   1.000
_cell.length_c   1.000
_cell.angle_alpha   90.00
_cell.angle_beta   90.00
_cell.angle_gamma   90.00
#
_symmetry.space_group_name_H-M   'P 1'
#
loop_
_entity.id
_entity.type
_entity.pdbx_description
1 polymer ?
#
loop_
_entity_poly.entity_id
_entity_poly.type
_entity_poly.pdbx_seq_one_letter_code
_entity_poly.pdbx_strand_id
1 'polypeptide(L)'
;MPRYGPTSLQSSNSISQAQDAAESAHSAVTKAQSHPAEQLIEEAYNSLDTAENALQQALKVPNQEPVERVKEQLQEDRANLQNIASDEPQ
;
A
#
# COMPACT_ATOMS: atom_id res chain seq x y z
N MET A 1 13.04 -25.02 -28.65
CA MET A 1 12.29 -23.75 -28.51
C MET A 1 12.32 -23.35 -27.04
N PRO A 2 12.93 -22.22 -26.65
CA PRO A 2 12.87 -21.77 -25.26
C PRO A 2 11.50 -21.15 -25.00
N ARG A 3 10.76 -21.66 -24.02
CA ARG A 3 9.51 -21.06 -23.54
C ARG A 3 9.88 -19.89 -22.63
N TYR A 4 9.73 -18.66 -23.12
CA TYR A 4 9.74 -17.49 -22.24
C TYR A 4 8.49 -17.57 -21.37
N GLY A 5 8.68 -17.93 -20.11
CA GLY A 5 7.60 -18.21 -19.17
C GLY A 5 6.88 -16.93 -18.70
N PRO A 6 5.63 -17.05 -18.21
CA PRO A 6 4.79 -15.94 -17.72
C PRO A 6 5.40 -15.14 -16.54
N THR A 7 6.53 -15.60 -16.00
CA THR A 7 7.22 -15.05 -14.83
C THR A 7 7.55 -13.56 -14.95
N SER A 8 7.99 -13.06 -16.12
CA SER A 8 8.30 -11.63 -16.28
C SER A 8 7.06 -10.74 -16.27
N LEU A 9 5.96 -11.14 -16.93
CA LEU A 9 4.72 -10.36 -16.97
C LEU A 9 3.98 -10.42 -15.63
N GLN A 10 4.00 -11.57 -14.96
CA GLN A 10 3.39 -11.73 -13.65
C GLN A 10 4.15 -10.93 -12.59
N SER A 11 5.48 -10.90 -12.66
CA SER A 11 6.31 -10.11 -11.74
C SER A 11 6.07 -8.61 -11.88
N SER A 12 6.00 -8.08 -13.11
CA SER A 12 5.71 -6.65 -13.32
C SER A 12 4.30 -6.29 -12.88
N ASN A 13 3.32 -7.16 -13.11
CA ASN A 13 1.93 -6.91 -12.75
C ASN A 13 1.73 -6.86 -11.22
N SER A 14 2.36 -7.75 -10.46
CA SER A 14 2.26 -7.73 -8.99
C SER A 14 2.93 -6.51 -8.37
N ILE A 15 4.04 -6.02 -8.94
CA ILE A 15 4.69 -4.79 -8.46
C ILE A 15 3.83 -3.57 -8.74
N SER A 16 3.28 -3.44 -9.96
CA SER A 16 2.38 -2.33 -10.29
C SER A 16 1.15 -2.31 -9.39
N GLN A 17 0.50 -3.47 -9.18
CA GLN A 17 -0.64 -3.57 -8.25
C GLN A 17 -0.30 -3.11 -6.83
N ALA A 18 0.89 -3.44 -6.32
CA ALA A 18 1.33 -2.98 -5.01
C ALA A 18 1.58 -1.46 -4.97
N GLN A 19 2.14 -0.90 -6.05
CA GLN A 19 2.35 0.55 -6.18
C GLN A 19 1.02 1.31 -6.27
N ASP A 20 0.10 0.89 -7.13
CA ASP A 20 -1.22 1.51 -7.30
C ASP A 20 -2.02 1.46 -5.99
N ALA A 21 -1.96 0.32 -5.29
CA ALA A 21 -2.64 0.17 -4.00
C ALA A 21 -2.01 1.06 -2.93
N ALA A 22 -0.67 1.20 -2.91
CA ALA A 22 -0.01 2.09 -1.97
C ALA A 22 -0.29 3.56 -2.24
N GLU A 23 -0.35 3.99 -3.51
CA GLU A 23 -0.76 5.36 -3.85
C GLU A 23 -2.21 5.65 -3.43
N SER A 24 -3.10 4.66 -3.58
CA SER A 24 -4.49 4.75 -3.11
C SER A 24 -4.56 4.87 -1.59
N ALA A 25 -3.78 4.05 -0.87
CA ALA A 25 -3.69 4.11 0.59
C ALA A 25 -3.15 5.46 1.07
N HIS A 26 -2.07 5.95 0.46
CA HIS A 26 -1.49 7.27 0.75
C HIS A 26 -2.52 8.40 0.55
N SER A 27 -3.28 8.33 -0.54
CA SER A 27 -4.33 9.30 -0.84
C SER A 27 -5.44 9.28 0.22
N ALA A 28 -5.86 8.10 0.67
CA ALA A 28 -6.86 7.95 1.72
C ALA A 28 -6.35 8.48 3.07
N VAL A 29 -5.10 8.17 3.43
CA VAL A 29 -4.45 8.69 4.65
C VAL A 29 -4.35 10.21 4.59
N THR A 30 -3.93 10.80 3.47
CA THR A 30 -3.85 12.26 3.30
C THR A 30 -5.22 12.93 3.44
N LYS A 31 -6.28 12.30 2.93
CA LYS A 31 -7.66 12.79 3.14
C LYS A 31 -8.05 12.74 4.61
N ALA A 32 -7.78 11.62 5.29
CA ALA A 32 -8.05 11.47 6.72
C ALA A 32 -7.23 12.45 7.58
N GLN A 33 -5.99 12.78 7.18
CA GLN A 33 -5.17 13.80 7.84
C GLN A 33 -5.80 15.19 7.73
N SER A 34 -6.31 15.52 6.54
CA SER A 34 -6.92 16.83 6.28
C SER A 34 -8.29 16.95 6.96
N HIS A 35 -9.03 15.85 7.01
CA HIS A 35 -10.37 15.76 7.59
C HIS A 35 -10.48 14.46 8.41
N PRO A 36 -10.11 14.49 9.70
CA PRO A 36 -10.20 13.33 10.57
C PRO A 36 -11.67 13.04 10.87
N ALA A 37 -12.27 12.20 10.05
CA ALA A 37 -13.60 11.66 10.23
C ALA A 37 -13.49 10.14 10.32
N GLU A 38 -14.25 9.50 11.22
CA GLU A 38 -14.22 8.05 11.43
C GLU A 38 -14.33 7.26 10.11
N GLN A 39 -15.22 7.69 9.20
CA GLN A 39 -15.40 7.06 7.89
C GLN A 39 -14.13 7.14 7.00
N LEU A 40 -13.41 8.26 7.04
CA LEU A 40 -12.18 8.45 6.25
C LEU A 40 -11.01 7.69 6.88
N ILE A 41 -10.96 7.62 8.20
CA ILE A 41 -9.97 6.81 8.93
C ILE A 41 -10.18 5.33 8.61
N GLU A 42 -11.43 4.84 8.64
CA GLU A 42 -11.76 3.46 8.28
C GLU A 42 -11.44 3.15 6.80
N GLU A 43 -11.77 4.06 5.87
CA GLU A 43 -11.40 3.93 4.46
C GLU A 43 -9.88 3.85 4.27
N ALA A 44 -9.12 4.67 4.99
CA ALA A 44 -7.66 4.65 4.95
C ALA A 44 -7.09 3.32 5.50
N TYR A 45 -7.65 2.77 6.58
CA TYR A 45 -7.26 1.45 7.10
C TYR A 45 -7.54 0.33 6.11
N ASN A 46 -8.72 0.32 5.48
CA ASN A 46 -9.08 -0.67 4.46
C ASN A 46 -8.15 -0.59 3.23
N SER A 47 -7.79 0.64 2.84
CA SER A 47 -6.88 0.87 1.72
C SER A 47 -5.46 0.40 2.04
N LEU A 48 -4.98 0.64 3.26
CA LEU A 48 -3.70 0.12 3.74
C LEU A 48 -3.68 -1.42 3.77
N ASP A 49 -4.72 -2.08 4.29
CA ASP A 49 -4.80 -3.55 4.30
C ASP A 49 -4.75 -4.12 2.87
N THR A 50 -5.47 -3.49 1.94
CA THR A 50 -5.44 -3.88 0.52
C THR A 50 -4.03 -3.75 -0.06
N ALA A 51 -3.34 -2.65 0.24
CA ALA A 51 -1.98 -2.42 -0.24
C ALA A 51 -0.95 -3.35 0.40
N GLU A 52 -1.09 -3.67 1.69
CA GLU A 52 -0.27 -4.67 2.38
C GLU A 52 -0.45 -6.06 1.76
N ASN A 53 -1.69 -6.45 1.44
CA ASN A 53 -1.97 -7.71 0.73
C ASN A 53 -1.30 -7.74 -0.66
N ALA A 54 -1.37 -6.64 -1.41
CA ALA A 54 -0.69 -6.53 -2.70
C ALA A 54 0.84 -6.60 -2.55
N LEU A 55 1.40 -5.93 -1.54
CA LEU A 55 2.82 -6.01 -1.20
C LEU A 55 3.26 -7.44 -0.88
N GLN A 56 2.46 -8.20 -0.12
CA GLN A 56 2.75 -9.62 0.17
C GLN A 56 2.81 -10.48 -1.10
N GLN A 57 2.06 -10.13 -2.14
CA GLN A 57 2.16 -10.80 -3.44
C GLN A 57 3.43 -10.37 -4.19
N ALA A 58 3.75 -9.07 -4.17
CA ALA A 58 4.95 -8.52 -4.79
C ALA A 58 6.23 -9.04 -4.14
N LEU A 59 6.26 -9.31 -2.83
CA LEU A 59 7.41 -9.88 -2.12
C LEU A 59 7.83 -11.28 -2.63
N LYS A 60 6.93 -11.98 -3.34
CA LYS A 60 7.21 -13.31 -3.93
C LYS A 60 8.00 -13.21 -5.23
N VAL A 61 8.21 -12.02 -5.75
CA VAL A 61 8.95 -11.78 -7.00
C VAL A 61 10.43 -11.54 -6.70
N PRO A 62 11.34 -11.87 -7.64
CA PRO A 62 12.78 -11.72 -7.40
C PRO A 62 13.26 -10.26 -7.37
N ASN A 63 12.51 -9.34 -7.99
CA ASN A 63 12.88 -7.93 -8.00
C ASN A 63 12.32 -7.21 -6.76
N GLN A 64 13.17 -6.98 -5.76
CA GLN A 64 12.72 -6.46 -4.47
C GLN A 64 12.87 -4.94 -4.31
N GLU A 65 13.74 -4.27 -5.08
CA GLU A 65 13.95 -2.82 -4.93
C GLU A 65 12.65 -1.97 -5.02
N PRO A 66 11.76 -2.16 -6.03
CA PRO A 66 10.49 -1.44 -6.06
C PRO A 66 9.51 -1.88 -4.98
N VAL A 67 9.66 -3.10 -4.46
CA VAL A 67 8.84 -3.65 -3.37
C VAL A 67 9.22 -3.02 -2.04
N GLU A 68 10.52 -2.78 -1.81
CA GLU A 68 11.02 -2.08 -0.63
C GLU A 68 10.49 -0.66 -0.56
N ARG A 69 10.49 0.09 -1.68
CA ARG A 69 9.92 1.44 -1.72
C ARG A 69 8.44 1.48 -1.38
N VAL A 70 7.66 0.52 -1.88
CA VAL A 70 6.23 0.39 -1.54
C VAL A 70 6.06 0.08 -0.05
N LYS A 71 6.90 -0.81 0.50
CA LYS A 71 6.88 -1.16 1.92
C LYS A 71 7.18 0.04 2.81
N GLU A 72 8.20 0.82 2.49
CA GLU A 72 8.55 2.03 3.25
C GLU A 72 7.37 3.02 3.27
N GLN A 73 6.80 3.31 2.10
CA GLN A 73 5.64 4.19 1.97
C GLN A 73 4.45 3.72 2.83
N LEU A 74 4.11 2.44 2.78
CA LEU A 74 3.00 1.89 3.57
C LEU A 74 3.26 1.95 5.07
N GLN A 75 4.51 1.78 5.50
CA GLN A 75 4.86 1.92 6.91
C GLN A 75 4.70 3.36 7.39
N GLU A 76 5.13 4.34 6.59
CA GLU A 76 4.93 5.77 6.89
C GLU A 76 3.45 6.13 6.95
N ASP A 77 2.66 5.70 5.95
CA ASP A 77 1.22 5.98 5.88
C ASP A 77 0.46 5.34 7.05
N ARG A 78 0.84 4.13 7.45
CA ARG A 78 0.27 3.46 8.63
C ARG A 78 0.58 4.20 9.92
N ALA A 79 1.82 4.68 10.08
CA ALA A 79 2.20 5.47 11.26
C ALA A 79 1.44 6.80 11.30
N ASN A 80 1.32 7.47 10.16
CA ASN A 80 0.52 8.67 9.98
C ASN A 80 -0.94 8.44 10.37
N LEU A 81 -1.56 7.38 9.88
CA LEU A 81 -2.95 7.07 10.19
C LEU A 81 -3.19 6.79 11.68
N GLN A 82 -2.25 6.09 12.33
CA GLN A 82 -2.31 5.86 13.79
C GLN A 82 -2.22 7.15 14.60
N ASN A 83 -1.38 8.10 14.17
CA ASN A 83 -1.29 9.39 14.83
C ASN A 83 -2.63 10.14 14.74
N ILE A 84 -3.28 10.17 13.57
CA ILE A 84 -4.58 10.83 13.38
C ILE A 84 -5.66 10.18 14.23
N ALA A 85 -5.73 8.85 14.24
CA ALA A 85 -6.72 8.11 15.02
C ALA A 85 -6.49 8.25 16.54
N SER A 86 -5.26 8.57 16.96
CA SER A 86 -4.93 8.79 18.38
C SER A 86 -5.11 10.25 18.82
N ASP A 87 -5.13 11.20 17.88
CA ASP A 87 -5.30 12.65 18.11
C ASP A 87 -6.78 13.07 18.19
N GLU A 88 -7.71 12.11 18.16
CA GLU A 88 -9.14 12.37 18.35
C GLU A 88 -9.35 13.05 19.72
N PRO A 89 -9.84 14.31 19.77
CA PRO A 89 -10.15 14.94 21.04
C PRO A 89 -11.34 14.20 21.65
N GLN A 90 -11.08 13.54 22.79
CA GLN A 90 -12.10 12.98 23.71
C GLN A 90 -13.23 13.98 23.99
#